data_AF-A0A179UFH3-F1
#
_entry.id   AF-A0A179UFH3-F1
#
_cell.length_a   1.000
_cell.length_b   1.000
_cell.length_c   1.000
_cell.angle_alpha   90.00
_cell.angle_beta   90.00
_cell.angle_gamma   90.00
#
_symmetry.space_group_name_H-M   'P 1'
#
loop_
_entity.id
_entity.type
_entity.pdbx_description
1 polymer ?
#
loop_
_entity_poly.entity_id
_entity_poly.type
_entity_poly.pdbx_seq_one_letter_code
_entity_poly.pdbx_strand_id
1 'polypeptide(L)'
;MISPCDPVILSSNPQFKALHQQLTTAILNPDGSTRAHAADPSRRAVQADLKKYLARAVKARILTRIVAQVAAGDGNGGLDDELRNLVSVIVLYLQHSPNNNNNNSNKDNNNNQISPDETSELLSLLAPDLKKFYSAIPSLIPSITALLSADLTHLKALANASPPINTTNNSSGSGNNNNDRHTHHTTISSRSAINRSNNTQSRPSNRLRPLSLKPSPADISLPTQLSGRLRTLRTIQSHDLPTTRTKMTITAAAVLAAHAQVMERVIHILERTKHGVLARGVRARADHVAVVLEGVEGKVCIMRHEVLSAIYTPETTAALTHYRDHLYDTRLRLEERRKQALLELEAYERADMGETGKRAAGGDNGEDGSGKSGAMVEIARRYGTLVKEVEGVKMEIRRLGG
;
A
#
# COMPACT_ATOMS: atom_id res chain seq x y z
N MET A 1 -18.35 -50.29 -8.10
CA MET A 1 -19.45 -51.21 -7.73
C MET A 1 -19.50 -52.31 -8.76
N ILE A 2 -19.43 -53.57 -8.34
CA ILE A 2 -19.63 -54.70 -9.25
C ILE A 2 -21.13 -54.75 -9.56
N SER A 3 -21.48 -54.60 -10.85
CA SER A 3 -22.87 -54.66 -11.28
C SER A 3 -23.46 -56.04 -10.93
N PRO A 4 -24.70 -56.12 -10.40
CA PRO A 4 -25.31 -57.40 -10.10
C PRO A 4 -25.45 -58.23 -11.38
N CYS A 5 -24.86 -59.43 -11.40
CA CYS A 5 -24.96 -60.35 -12.54
C CYS A 5 -26.36 -60.98 -12.60
N ASP A 6 -26.83 -61.23 -13.82
CA ASP A 6 -28.12 -61.86 -14.09
C ASP A 6 -28.15 -63.31 -13.57
N PRO A 7 -29.14 -63.70 -12.74
CA PRO A 7 -29.23 -65.05 -12.18
C PRO A 7 -29.35 -66.15 -13.23
N VAL A 8 -29.82 -65.85 -14.45
CA VAL A 8 -29.94 -66.83 -15.54
C VAL A 8 -28.57 -67.34 -16.00
N ILE A 9 -27.59 -66.43 -16.09
CA ILE A 9 -26.21 -66.73 -16.54
C ILE A 9 -25.43 -67.51 -15.47
N LEU A 10 -25.72 -67.26 -14.19
CA LEU A 10 -25.16 -68.01 -13.06
C LEU A 10 -25.71 -69.44 -12.96
N SER A 11 -26.92 -69.68 -13.51
CA SER A 11 -27.53 -71.02 -13.54
C SER A 11 -27.09 -71.86 -14.74
N SER A 12 -26.81 -71.23 -15.88
CA SER A 12 -26.41 -71.90 -17.12
C SER A 12 -24.93 -72.33 -17.15
N ASN A 13 -24.06 -71.68 -16.36
CA ASN A 13 -22.63 -72.02 -16.31
C ASN A 13 -22.14 -72.14 -14.85
N PRO A 14 -22.04 -73.39 -14.32
CA PRO A 14 -21.63 -73.62 -12.93
C PRO A 14 -20.17 -73.25 -12.65
N GLN A 15 -19.29 -73.31 -13.66
CA GLN A 15 -17.88 -72.89 -13.52
C GLN A 15 -17.77 -71.36 -13.37
N PHE A 16 -18.57 -70.61 -14.14
CA PHE A 16 -18.65 -69.16 -14.02
C PHE A 16 -19.22 -68.74 -12.67
N LYS A 17 -20.23 -69.45 -12.15
CA LYS A 17 -20.79 -69.22 -10.82
C LYS A 17 -19.74 -69.36 -9.71
N ALA A 18 -18.94 -70.42 -9.76
CA ALA A 18 -17.87 -70.66 -8.78
C ALA A 18 -16.79 -69.55 -8.83
N LEU A 19 -16.38 -69.15 -10.04
CA LEU A 19 -15.40 -68.08 -10.24
C LEU A 19 -15.94 -66.71 -9.79
N HIS A 20 -17.17 -66.36 -10.14
CA HIS A 20 -17.81 -65.12 -9.72
C HIS A 20 -17.98 -65.08 -8.18
N GLN A 21 -18.36 -66.20 -7.57
CA GLN A 21 -18.42 -66.32 -6.11
C GLN A 21 -17.03 -66.11 -5.49
N GLN A 22 -15.98 -66.77 -5.99
CA GLN A 22 -14.62 -66.64 -5.47
C GLN A 22 -14.04 -65.23 -5.65
N LEU A 23 -14.30 -64.59 -6.80
CA LEU A 23 -13.87 -63.21 -7.04
C LEU A 23 -14.58 -62.23 -6.11
N THR A 24 -15.88 -62.39 -5.89
CA THR A 24 -16.69 -61.45 -5.09
C THR A 24 -16.51 -61.67 -3.58
N THR A 25 -16.25 -62.90 -3.14
CA THR A 25 -16.10 -63.21 -1.70
C THR A 25 -14.65 -63.12 -1.22
N ALA A 26 -13.68 -63.62 -1.98
CA ALA A 26 -12.30 -63.77 -1.53
C ALA A 26 -11.36 -62.67 -2.05
N ILE A 27 -11.55 -62.20 -3.28
CA ILE A 27 -10.54 -61.37 -3.96
C ILE A 27 -10.94 -59.89 -4.00
N LEU A 28 -12.23 -59.57 -4.19
CA LEU A 28 -12.72 -58.20 -4.41
C LEU A 28 -13.60 -57.72 -3.26
N ASN A 29 -13.52 -56.42 -3.00
CA ASN A 29 -14.46 -55.67 -2.20
C ASN A 29 -15.69 -55.29 -3.05
N PRO A 30 -16.84 -54.94 -2.45
CA PRO A 30 -18.06 -54.55 -3.17
C PRO A 30 -17.89 -53.30 -4.07
N ASP A 31 -16.82 -52.52 -3.86
CA ASP A 31 -16.45 -51.39 -4.69
C ASP A 31 -15.67 -51.78 -5.96
N GLY A 32 -15.14 -53.01 -6.04
CA GLY A 32 -14.30 -53.53 -7.13
C GLY A 32 -12.80 -53.45 -6.84
N SER A 33 -12.39 -53.01 -5.65
CA SER A 33 -10.97 -53.02 -5.23
C SER A 33 -10.54 -54.41 -4.74
N THR A 34 -9.29 -54.81 -4.97
CA THR A 34 -8.81 -56.10 -4.46
C THR A 34 -8.55 -56.03 -2.95
N ARG A 35 -8.95 -57.07 -2.23
CA ARG A 35 -8.72 -57.23 -0.79
C ARG A 35 -7.24 -57.39 -0.45
N ALA A 36 -6.46 -57.99 -1.36
CA ALA A 36 -5.01 -58.14 -1.21
C ALA A 36 -4.29 -56.78 -1.04
N HIS A 37 -4.75 -55.74 -1.74
CA HIS A 37 -4.18 -54.40 -1.62
C HIS A 37 -4.52 -53.67 -0.32
N ALA A 38 -5.49 -54.15 0.46
CA ALA A 38 -5.80 -53.62 1.79
C ALA A 38 -5.02 -54.34 2.90
N ALA A 39 -4.57 -55.57 2.64
CA ALA A 39 -3.77 -56.38 3.55
C ALA A 39 -2.26 -56.07 3.47
N ASP A 40 -1.79 -55.49 2.36
CA ASP A 40 -0.40 -55.08 2.17
C ASP A 40 -0.04 -53.89 3.10
N PRO A 41 0.87 -54.09 4.08
CA PRO A 41 1.24 -53.05 5.03
C PRO A 41 1.92 -51.85 4.37
N SER A 42 2.64 -52.05 3.26
CA SER A 42 3.34 -50.98 2.54
C SER A 42 2.35 -50.00 1.91
N ARG A 43 1.31 -50.51 1.26
CA ARG A 43 0.25 -49.71 0.64
C ARG A 43 -0.66 -49.04 1.67
N ARG A 44 -0.89 -49.69 2.81
CA ARG A 44 -1.64 -49.10 3.94
C ARG A 44 -0.90 -47.89 4.53
N ALA A 45 0.42 -47.97 4.65
CA ALA A 45 1.25 -46.84 5.07
C ALA A 45 1.14 -45.67 4.07
N VAL A 46 1.28 -45.93 2.76
CA VAL A 46 1.11 -44.91 1.71
C VAL A 46 -0.28 -44.29 1.73
N GLN A 47 -1.34 -45.08 1.95
CA GLN A 47 -2.71 -44.55 2.04
C GLN A 47 -2.90 -43.67 3.29
N ALA A 48 -2.26 -44.02 4.42
CA ALA A 48 -2.27 -43.19 5.62
C ALA A 48 -1.54 -41.86 5.38
N ASP A 49 -0.40 -41.89 4.69
CA ASP A 49 0.34 -40.70 4.29
C ASP A 49 -0.46 -39.83 3.32
N LEU A 50 -1.09 -40.42 2.30
CA LEU A 50 -1.97 -39.70 1.38
C LEU A 50 -3.12 -39.02 2.12
N LYS A 51 -3.77 -39.72 3.04
CA LYS A 51 -4.83 -39.13 3.88
C LYS A 51 -4.31 -37.96 4.71
N LYS A 52 -3.09 -38.07 5.26
CA LYS A 52 -2.44 -37.00 6.02
C LYS A 52 -2.15 -35.77 5.12
N TYR A 53 -1.64 -35.97 3.91
CA TYR A 53 -1.41 -34.89 2.95
C TYR A 53 -2.72 -34.25 2.49
N LEU A 54 -3.73 -35.06 2.20
CA LEU A 54 -5.06 -34.57 1.82
C LEU A 54 -5.69 -33.76 2.96
N ALA A 55 -5.64 -34.27 4.20
CA ALA A 55 -6.15 -33.54 5.36
C ALA A 55 -5.43 -32.20 5.55
N ARG A 56 -4.10 -32.17 5.34
CA ARG A 56 -3.32 -30.92 5.37
C ARG A 56 -3.75 -29.95 4.28
N ALA A 57 -3.89 -30.42 3.04
CA ALA A 57 -4.28 -29.60 1.91
C ALA A 57 -5.70 -29.04 2.06
N VAL A 58 -6.64 -29.88 2.52
CA VAL A 58 -8.01 -29.46 2.80
C VAL A 58 -8.06 -28.44 3.94
N LYS A 59 -7.31 -28.67 5.03
CA LYS A 59 -7.21 -27.69 6.13
C LYS A 59 -6.68 -26.34 5.64
N ALA A 60 -5.63 -26.34 4.82
CA ALA A 60 -5.08 -25.12 4.23
C ALA A 60 -6.12 -24.39 3.37
N ARG A 61 -6.81 -25.10 2.47
CA ARG A 61 -7.87 -24.53 1.62
C ARG A 61 -9.03 -23.94 2.43
N ILE A 62 -9.47 -24.64 3.47
CA ILE A 62 -10.53 -24.15 4.37
C ILE A 62 -10.07 -22.86 5.05
N LEU A 63 -8.85 -22.85 5.60
CA LEU A 63 -8.30 -21.67 6.26
C LEU A 63 -8.18 -20.49 5.29
N THR A 64 -7.61 -20.69 4.10
CA THR A 64 -7.49 -19.65 3.07
C THR A 64 -8.85 -19.07 2.68
N ARG A 65 -9.86 -19.94 2.48
CA ARG A 65 -11.23 -19.51 2.15
C ARG A 65 -11.84 -18.67 3.27
N ILE A 66 -11.66 -19.08 4.52
CA ILE A 66 -12.25 -18.38 5.67
C ILE A 66 -11.56 -17.04 5.91
N VAL A 67 -10.23 -16.98 5.78
CA VAL A 67 -9.50 -15.72 5.85
C VAL A 67 -9.92 -14.79 4.70
N ALA A 68 -10.15 -15.31 3.49
CA ALA A 68 -10.70 -14.54 2.38
C ALA A 68 -12.12 -14.02 2.66
N GLN A 69 -12.95 -14.81 3.33
CA GLN A 69 -14.31 -14.40 3.70
C GLN A 69 -14.31 -13.38 4.84
N VAL A 70 -13.33 -13.43 5.75
CA VAL A 70 -13.10 -12.37 6.75
C VAL A 70 -12.62 -11.08 6.09
N ALA A 71 -11.80 -11.16 5.05
CA ALA A 71 -11.35 -10.01 4.27
C ALA A 71 -12.50 -9.36 3.46
N ALA A 72 -13.41 -10.17 2.90
CA ALA A 72 -14.56 -9.72 2.11
C ALA A 72 -15.81 -9.39 2.94
N GLY A 73 -15.83 -9.71 4.23
CA GLY A 73 -17.01 -9.61 5.07
C GLY A 73 -17.26 -8.18 5.55
N ASP A 74 -18.35 -7.58 5.09
CA ASP A 74 -18.90 -6.34 5.65
C ASP A 74 -19.65 -6.64 6.96
N GLY A 75 -19.01 -6.34 8.09
CA GLY A 75 -19.74 -5.79 9.24
C GLY A 75 -20.28 -6.74 10.30
N ASN A 76 -19.51 -7.70 10.82
CA ASN A 76 -19.92 -8.38 12.07
C ASN A 76 -18.82 -8.63 13.13
N GLY A 77 -17.62 -8.13 12.92
CA GLY A 77 -16.59 -8.02 13.95
C GLY A 77 -15.75 -6.81 13.61
N GLY A 78 -15.67 -5.83 14.52
CA GLY A 78 -15.03 -4.52 14.34
C GLY A 78 -13.53 -4.60 14.09
N LEU A 79 -13.14 -5.21 12.97
CA LEU A 79 -11.79 -5.27 12.49
C LEU A 79 -11.53 -3.97 11.73
N ASP A 80 -10.47 -3.29 12.15
CA ASP A 80 -10.01 -2.04 11.57
C ASP A 80 -9.78 -2.17 10.06
N ASP A 81 -10.12 -1.13 9.30
CA ASP A 81 -10.09 -1.15 7.83
C ASP A 81 -8.66 -1.37 7.30
N GLU A 82 -7.65 -0.91 8.04
CA GLU A 82 -6.24 -1.16 7.76
C GLU A 82 -5.88 -2.66 7.86
N LEU A 83 -6.41 -3.35 8.87
CA LEU A 83 -6.22 -4.79 9.04
C LEU A 83 -6.96 -5.57 7.95
N ARG A 84 -8.15 -5.12 7.54
CA ARG A 84 -8.90 -5.74 6.44
C ARG A 84 -8.15 -5.64 5.11
N ASN A 85 -7.56 -4.48 4.82
CA ASN A 85 -6.73 -4.27 3.63
C ASN A 85 -5.47 -5.15 3.66
N LEU A 86 -4.78 -5.23 4.80
CA LEU A 86 -3.61 -6.09 4.99
C LEU A 86 -3.94 -7.58 4.74
N VAL A 87 -5.04 -8.06 5.33
CA VAL A 87 -5.51 -9.44 5.14
C VAL A 87 -5.89 -9.69 3.68
N SER A 88 -6.50 -8.71 3.00
CA SER A 88 -6.85 -8.81 1.58
C SER A 88 -5.63 -8.97 0.68
N VAL A 89 -4.57 -8.19 0.91
CA VAL A 89 -3.30 -8.30 0.17
C VAL A 89 -2.65 -9.68 0.38
N ILE A 90 -2.61 -10.16 1.63
CA ILE A 90 -2.04 -11.46 1.97
C ILE A 90 -2.86 -12.61 1.36
N VAL A 91 -4.20 -12.52 1.39
CA VAL A 91 -5.08 -13.51 0.75
C VAL A 91 -4.89 -13.52 -0.76
N LEU A 92 -4.79 -12.35 -1.39
CA LEU A 92 -4.54 -12.24 -2.82
C LEU A 92 -3.22 -12.91 -3.20
N TYR A 93 -2.17 -12.69 -2.41
CA TYR A 93 -0.89 -13.37 -2.58
C TYR A 93 -1.00 -14.88 -2.36
N LEU A 94 -1.68 -15.36 -1.32
CA LEU A 94 -1.85 -16.79 -1.08
C LEU A 94 -2.67 -17.51 -2.16
N GLN A 95 -3.57 -16.78 -2.84
CA GLN A 95 -4.34 -17.31 -3.97
C GLN A 95 -3.53 -17.29 -5.28
N HIS A 96 -2.67 -16.29 -5.48
CA HIS A 96 -1.88 -16.11 -6.70
C HIS A 96 -0.45 -16.68 -6.61
N SER A 97 0.01 -17.06 -5.43
CA SER A 97 1.28 -17.76 -5.24
C SER A 97 1.12 -19.14 -5.88
N PRO A 98 1.80 -19.40 -7.02
CA PRO A 98 1.69 -20.68 -7.67
C PRO A 98 2.17 -21.72 -6.67
N ASN A 99 1.29 -22.68 -6.37
CA ASN A 99 1.51 -23.78 -5.42
C ASN A 99 2.84 -24.49 -5.75
N ASN A 100 3.96 -24.00 -5.22
CA ASN A 100 5.32 -24.46 -5.51
C ASN A 100 5.66 -25.77 -4.77
N ASN A 101 4.64 -26.60 -4.55
CA ASN A 101 4.79 -27.93 -3.97
C ASN A 101 5.19 -28.99 -5.01
N ASN A 102 5.66 -28.59 -6.19
CA ASN A 102 6.36 -29.48 -7.11
C ASN A 102 7.85 -29.53 -6.79
N ASN A 103 8.19 -29.88 -5.53
CA ASN A 103 9.56 -30.25 -5.20
C ASN A 103 9.74 -31.76 -5.45
N ASN A 104 10.38 -32.02 -6.59
CA ASN A 104 11.21 -33.19 -6.94
C ASN A 104 10.52 -34.50 -7.35
N SER A 105 10.39 -34.70 -8.66
CA SER A 105 11.03 -35.83 -9.37
C SER A 105 10.74 -35.74 -10.88
N ASN A 106 11.52 -34.92 -11.59
CA ASN A 106 12.13 -35.29 -12.87
C ASN A 106 12.88 -34.08 -13.40
N LYS A 107 14.20 -34.22 -13.35
CA LYS A 107 15.17 -33.35 -13.96
C LYS A 107 15.14 -33.66 -15.45
N ASP A 108 14.21 -33.06 -16.20
CA ASP A 108 14.28 -33.00 -17.65
C ASP A 108 13.49 -31.79 -18.16
N ASN A 109 14.26 -30.79 -18.60
CA ASN A 109 14.02 -29.88 -19.72
C ASN A 109 12.55 -29.48 -20.02
N ASN A 110 12.20 -28.23 -19.71
CA ASN A 110 11.84 -27.23 -20.72
C ASN A 110 11.43 -25.89 -20.08
N ASN A 111 11.86 -24.82 -20.73
CA ASN A 111 11.89 -23.44 -20.27
C ASN A 111 10.53 -22.84 -19.86
N ASN A 112 10.41 -22.48 -18.58
CA ASN A 112 9.80 -21.24 -18.07
C ASN A 112 9.95 -21.18 -16.54
N GLN A 113 11.20 -21.25 -16.05
CA GLN A 113 11.50 -21.01 -14.64
C GLN A 113 11.57 -19.50 -14.40
N ILE A 114 10.59 -18.97 -13.67
CA ILE A 114 10.69 -17.68 -12.97
C ILE A 114 11.92 -17.76 -12.06
N SER A 115 12.82 -16.79 -12.21
CA SER A 115 14.08 -16.73 -11.47
C SER A 115 13.84 -16.70 -9.96
N PRO A 116 14.62 -17.44 -9.15
CA PRO A 116 14.45 -17.49 -7.70
C PRO A 116 14.64 -16.13 -7.00
N ASP A 117 15.35 -15.19 -7.65
CA ASP A 117 15.60 -13.84 -7.13
C ASP A 117 14.34 -12.95 -7.06
N GLU A 118 13.37 -13.12 -7.95
CA GLU A 118 12.14 -12.29 -7.91
C GLU A 118 11.23 -12.70 -6.74
N THR A 119 11.21 -13.98 -6.38
CA THR A 119 10.42 -14.47 -5.24
C THR A 119 11.01 -14.06 -3.90
N SER A 120 12.35 -13.96 -3.80
CA SER A 120 13.04 -13.55 -2.58
C SER A 120 12.94 -12.03 -2.37
N GLU A 121 12.96 -11.24 -3.45
CA GLU A 121 12.75 -9.79 -3.41
C GLU A 121 11.30 -9.44 -3.03
N LEU A 122 10.31 -10.14 -3.59
CA LEU A 122 8.89 -9.97 -3.23
C LEU A 122 8.58 -10.41 -1.78
N LEU A 123 9.20 -11.50 -1.30
CA LEU A 123 9.09 -11.92 0.10
C LEU A 123 9.78 -10.93 1.06
N SER A 124 10.85 -10.28 0.61
CA SER A 124 11.52 -9.21 1.37
C SER A 124 10.64 -7.95 1.44
N LEU A 125 9.92 -7.64 0.36
CA LEU A 125 8.95 -6.54 0.31
C LEU A 125 7.73 -6.79 1.23
N LEU A 126 7.29 -8.05 1.34
CA LEU A 126 6.13 -8.45 2.14
C LEU A 126 6.47 -8.78 3.62
N ALA A 127 7.76 -8.91 3.95
CA ALA A 127 8.23 -9.19 5.32
C ALA A 127 7.68 -8.23 6.41
N PRO A 128 7.59 -6.89 6.23
CA PRO A 128 6.98 -6.01 7.21
C PRO A 128 5.48 -6.25 7.38
N ASP A 129 4.77 -6.52 6.29
CA ASP A 129 3.32 -6.77 6.28
C ASP A 129 3.00 -8.13 6.91
N LEU A 130 3.85 -9.14 6.70
CA LEU A 130 3.76 -10.42 7.40
C LEU A 130 3.99 -10.26 8.91
N LYS A 131 4.98 -9.47 9.35
CA LYS A 131 5.20 -9.20 10.78
C LYS A 131 4.00 -8.51 11.43
N LYS A 132 3.42 -7.51 10.75
CA LYS A 132 2.18 -6.85 11.20
C LYS A 132 1.02 -7.84 11.26
N PHE A 133 0.87 -8.70 10.26
CA PHE A 133 -0.14 -9.75 10.26
C PHE A 133 0.04 -10.72 11.44
N TYR A 134 1.25 -11.21 11.70
CA TYR A 134 1.52 -12.10 12.85
C TYR A 134 1.13 -11.46 14.19
N SER A 135 1.33 -10.15 14.35
CA SER A 135 0.88 -9.41 15.54
C SER A 135 -0.65 -9.26 15.62
N ALA A 136 -1.34 -9.27 14.48
CA ALA A 136 -2.80 -9.15 14.37
C ALA A 136 -3.55 -10.51 14.32
N ILE A 137 -2.85 -11.65 14.26
CA ILE A 137 -3.48 -12.97 14.32
C ILE A 137 -4.40 -13.12 15.54
N PRO A 138 -4.01 -12.73 16.77
CA PRO A 138 -4.87 -12.89 17.95
C PRO A 138 -6.22 -12.18 17.86
N SER A 139 -6.31 -11.04 17.17
CA SER A 139 -7.56 -10.29 16.97
C SER A 139 -8.43 -10.87 15.84
N LEU A 140 -7.85 -11.62 14.92
CA LEU A 140 -8.56 -12.31 13.84
C LEU A 140 -9.19 -13.65 14.28
N ILE A 141 -8.62 -14.30 15.31
CA ILE A 141 -9.09 -15.60 15.81
C ILE A 141 -10.59 -15.60 16.19
N PRO A 142 -11.13 -14.61 16.92
CA PRO A 142 -12.55 -14.57 17.26
C PRO A 142 -13.47 -14.54 16.02
N SER A 143 -13.14 -13.72 15.02
CA SER A 143 -13.90 -13.60 13.78
C SER A 143 -13.84 -14.88 12.94
N ILE A 144 -12.66 -15.48 12.82
CA ILE A 144 -12.46 -16.76 12.14
C ILE A 144 -13.24 -17.88 12.85
N THR A 145 -13.23 -17.90 14.18
CA THR A 145 -13.93 -18.93 14.98
C THR A 145 -15.44 -18.77 14.88
N ALA A 146 -15.96 -17.54 14.90
CA ALA A 146 -17.37 -17.25 14.70
C ALA A 146 -17.83 -17.78 13.33
N LEU A 147 -17.08 -17.48 12.27
CA LEU A 147 -17.39 -17.93 10.92
C LEU A 147 -17.30 -19.46 10.77
N LEU A 148 -16.28 -20.10 11.34
CA LEU A 148 -16.16 -21.57 11.40
C LEU A 148 -17.33 -22.22 12.14
N SER A 149 -17.78 -21.62 13.24
CA SER A 149 -18.93 -22.11 13.99
C SER A 149 -20.24 -21.93 13.23
N ALA A 150 -20.40 -20.84 12.48
CA ALA A 150 -21.53 -20.61 11.58
C ALA A 150 -21.54 -21.64 10.44
N ASP A 151 -20.41 -21.89 9.80
CA ASP A 151 -20.30 -22.91 8.74
C ASP A 151 -20.54 -24.33 9.28
N LEU A 152 -20.03 -24.64 10.48
CA LEU A 152 -20.27 -25.93 11.13
C LEU A 152 -21.74 -26.08 11.52
N THR A 153 -22.39 -25.04 12.05
CA THR A 153 -23.82 -25.08 12.36
C THR A 153 -24.67 -25.18 11.11
N HIS A 154 -24.32 -24.52 10.01
CA HIS A 154 -24.98 -24.67 8.72
C HIS A 154 -24.81 -26.09 8.15
N LEU A 155 -23.60 -26.65 8.19
CA LEU A 155 -23.34 -28.03 7.78
C LEU A 155 -24.07 -29.04 8.68
N LYS A 156 -24.12 -28.77 9.98
CA LYS A 156 -24.86 -29.56 10.95
C LYS A 156 -26.37 -29.44 10.73
N ALA A 157 -26.88 -28.28 10.32
CA ALA A 157 -28.29 -28.10 9.95
C ALA A 157 -28.64 -28.87 8.67
N LEU A 158 -27.76 -28.84 7.67
CA LEU A 158 -27.87 -29.68 6.46
C LEU A 158 -27.83 -31.17 6.81
N ALA A 159 -26.92 -31.59 7.70
CA ALA A 159 -26.78 -32.97 8.15
C ALA A 159 -27.94 -33.43 9.06
N ASN A 160 -28.48 -32.51 9.88
CA ASN A 160 -29.57 -32.74 10.83
C ASN A 160 -30.94 -32.30 10.30
N ALA A 161 -31.12 -32.15 8.99
CA ALA A 161 -32.44 -32.00 8.39
C ALA A 161 -33.30 -33.25 8.68
N SER A 162 -33.88 -33.23 9.87
CA SER A 162 -35.02 -33.95 10.42
C SER A 162 -36.25 -33.07 10.10
N PRO A 163 -37.48 -33.63 9.99
CA PRO A 163 -38.62 -32.88 9.48
C PRO A 163 -38.92 -31.64 10.34
N PRO A 164 -39.51 -30.58 9.75
CA PRO A 164 -39.92 -29.41 10.51
C PRO A 164 -41.01 -29.83 11.50
N ILE A 165 -40.71 -29.73 12.79
CA ILE A 165 -41.73 -29.61 13.83
C ILE A 165 -42.19 -28.16 13.77
N ASN A 166 -43.46 -27.94 13.44
CA ASN A 166 -44.13 -26.66 13.58
C ASN A 166 -44.06 -26.21 15.05
N THR A 167 -43.08 -25.38 15.41
CA THR A 167 -43.16 -24.54 16.60
C THR A 167 -43.76 -23.21 16.20
N THR A 168 -45.08 -23.13 16.33
CA THR A 168 -45.80 -21.87 16.59
C THR A 168 -45.21 -21.23 17.85
N ASN A 169 -44.21 -20.37 17.66
CA ASN A 169 -43.76 -19.48 18.71
C ASN A 169 -44.50 -18.15 18.57
N ASN A 170 -45.61 -18.05 19.32
CA ASN A 170 -46.04 -16.78 19.88
C ASN A 170 -44.93 -16.30 20.82
N SER A 171 -44.16 -15.31 20.39
CA SER A 171 -43.32 -14.51 21.27
C SER A 171 -43.59 -13.04 20.99
N SER A 172 -44.43 -12.48 21.84
CA SER A 172 -44.53 -11.07 22.15
C SER A 172 -43.15 -10.45 22.45
N GLY A 173 -42.87 -9.33 21.80
CA GLY A 173 -41.77 -8.40 22.09
C GLY A 173 -41.82 -7.30 21.03
N SER A 174 -42.58 -6.23 21.25
CA SER A 174 -42.11 -5.00 21.93
C SER A 174 -40.90 -4.38 21.22
N GLY A 175 -41.15 -3.22 20.60
CA GLY A 175 -40.11 -2.29 20.18
C GLY A 175 -40.00 -2.15 18.67
N ASN A 176 -40.85 -1.31 18.06
CA ASN A 176 -40.34 -0.18 17.30
C ASN A 176 -41.44 0.84 17.02
N ASN A 177 -41.26 1.99 17.65
CA ASN A 177 -41.90 3.25 17.30
C ASN A 177 -41.64 3.53 15.82
N ASN A 178 -42.69 3.87 15.08
CA ASN A 178 -42.63 4.98 14.15
C ASN A 178 -44.03 5.60 14.07
N ASN A 179 -44.06 6.87 14.45
CA ASN A 179 -45.17 7.77 14.25
C ASN A 179 -45.46 7.88 12.76
N ASP A 180 -46.71 7.71 12.36
CA ASP A 180 -47.28 8.59 11.36
C ASP A 180 -48.75 8.87 11.65
N ARG A 181 -49.06 10.15 11.53
CA ARG A 181 -50.28 10.82 11.95
C ARG A 181 -51.41 10.64 10.92
N HIS A 182 -52.62 10.91 11.41
CA HIS A 182 -53.85 11.33 10.70
C HIS A 182 -54.90 10.24 10.51
N THR A 183 -56.22 10.47 10.61
CA THR A 183 -57.10 11.51 11.15
C THR A 183 -58.52 10.92 10.94
N HIS A 184 -59.37 11.01 11.96
CA HIS A 184 -60.85 10.93 12.05
C HIS A 184 -61.78 10.31 10.97
N HIS A 185 -62.96 9.92 11.51
CA HIS A 185 -64.25 9.55 10.90
C HIS A 185 -64.41 8.04 10.59
N THR A 186 -65.50 7.34 10.95
CA THR A 186 -66.88 7.76 11.29
C THR A 186 -67.61 6.60 11.99
N THR A 187 -68.46 6.96 12.97
CA THR A 187 -69.80 6.42 13.34
C THR A 187 -70.35 5.23 12.52
N ILE A 188 -71.05 4.22 13.07
CA ILE A 188 -72.43 4.30 13.58
C ILE A 188 -72.80 2.97 14.30
N SER A 189 -73.42 3.13 15.47
CA SER A 189 -74.47 2.33 16.12
C SER A 189 -74.55 0.80 15.99
N SER A 190 -74.57 0.14 17.15
CA SER A 190 -75.70 -0.73 17.52
C SER A 190 -75.77 -0.89 19.05
N ARG A 191 -76.94 -0.59 19.61
CA ARG A 191 -77.26 -0.76 21.03
C ARG A 191 -78.33 -1.85 21.15
N SER A 192 -78.13 -2.68 22.17
CA SER A 192 -79.10 -3.46 22.95
C SER A 192 -79.93 -4.57 22.30
N ALA A 193 -79.76 -5.80 22.79
CA ALA A 193 -80.65 -6.45 23.78
C ALA A 193 -80.06 -7.85 24.09
N ILE A 194 -79.55 -8.10 25.29
CA ILE A 194 -80.24 -8.68 26.47
C ILE A 194 -80.95 -10.01 26.14
N ASN A 195 -80.38 -11.14 26.58
CA ASN A 195 -80.98 -11.93 27.66
C ASN A 195 -80.13 -13.13 28.13
N ARG A 196 -79.98 -13.19 29.46
CA ARG A 196 -80.15 -14.34 30.37
C ARG A 196 -79.24 -15.55 30.16
N SER A 197 -78.18 -15.67 30.97
CA SER A 197 -78.16 -16.21 32.35
C SER A 197 -78.34 -17.72 32.42
N ASN A 198 -77.29 -18.43 32.86
CA ASN A 198 -77.38 -19.30 34.02
C ASN A 198 -75.99 -19.61 34.60
N ASN A 199 -75.91 -19.37 35.91
CA ASN A 199 -74.93 -19.82 36.88
C ASN A 199 -74.37 -21.22 36.60
N THR A 200 -73.06 -21.42 36.83
CA THR A 200 -72.56 -21.96 38.10
C THR A 200 -71.03 -21.99 38.08
N GLN A 201 -70.45 -21.35 39.09
CA GLN A 201 -69.04 -21.35 39.41
C GLN A 201 -68.75 -22.56 40.29
N SER A 202 -67.82 -23.45 39.92
CA SER A 202 -67.03 -24.22 40.90
C SER A 202 -65.87 -25.02 40.30
N ARG A 203 -64.69 -24.71 40.84
CA ARG A 203 -63.55 -25.56 41.20
C ARG A 203 -62.34 -25.70 40.26
N PRO A 204 -61.11 -25.54 40.81
CA PRO A 204 -59.86 -25.77 40.11
C PRO A 204 -59.48 -27.26 40.17
N SER A 205 -59.37 -27.91 39.02
CA SER A 205 -58.73 -29.23 38.94
C SER A 205 -57.25 -29.07 38.63
N ASN A 206 -56.45 -29.28 39.67
CA ASN A 206 -55.10 -29.83 39.58
C ASN A 206 -55.08 -30.97 38.55
N ARG A 207 -54.49 -30.74 37.37
CA ARG A 207 -53.99 -31.81 36.51
C ARG A 207 -52.51 -31.58 36.27
N LEU A 208 -51.75 -32.42 36.95
CA LEU A 208 -50.35 -32.72 36.75
C LEU A 208 -50.01 -32.75 35.25
N ARG A 209 -49.05 -31.93 34.85
CA ARG A 209 -48.40 -32.02 33.55
C ARG A 209 -47.71 -33.39 33.46
N PRO A 210 -47.89 -34.20 32.40
CA PRO A 210 -46.91 -35.23 32.11
C PRO A 210 -45.62 -34.52 31.66
N LEU A 211 -44.53 -34.83 32.35
CA LEU A 211 -43.19 -34.44 31.93
C LEU A 211 -42.97 -34.91 30.49
N SER A 212 -42.55 -33.97 29.64
CA SER A 212 -42.06 -34.23 28.29
C SER A 212 -40.82 -35.10 28.36
N LEU A 213 -40.99 -36.43 28.31
CA LEU A 213 -39.91 -37.34 27.99
C LEU A 213 -39.48 -37.09 26.53
N LYS A 214 -38.20 -36.77 26.37
CA LYS A 214 -37.46 -36.84 25.10
C LYS A 214 -37.81 -38.16 24.39
N PRO A 215 -38.15 -38.15 23.09
CA PRO A 215 -38.22 -39.39 22.35
C PRO A 215 -36.81 -39.98 22.19
N SER A 216 -36.69 -41.24 22.59
CA SER A 216 -35.53 -42.11 22.39
C SER A 216 -35.23 -42.27 20.89
N PRO A 217 -33.96 -42.37 20.46
CA PRO A 217 -33.56 -42.38 19.05
C PRO A 217 -33.87 -43.69 18.27
N ALA A 218 -34.66 -44.62 18.81
CA ALA A 218 -34.82 -45.95 18.22
C ALA A 218 -36.08 -46.15 17.35
N ASP A 219 -37.09 -45.28 17.40
CA ASP A 219 -38.41 -45.57 16.79
C ASP A 219 -38.77 -44.72 15.56
N ILE A 220 -37.80 -44.04 14.95
CA ILE A 220 -38.03 -43.34 13.67
C ILE A 220 -37.52 -44.24 12.55
N SER A 221 -38.43 -44.93 11.85
CA SER A 221 -38.03 -45.86 10.80
C SER A 221 -37.28 -45.11 9.69
N LEU A 222 -36.05 -45.56 9.38
CA LEU A 222 -35.17 -45.06 8.32
C LEU A 222 -35.91 -44.72 7.00
N PRO A 223 -36.91 -45.50 6.53
CA PRO A 223 -37.66 -45.16 5.31
C PRO A 223 -38.47 -43.86 5.40
N THR A 224 -39.03 -43.53 6.57
CA THR A 224 -39.78 -42.29 6.78
C THR A 224 -38.85 -41.08 6.85
N GLN A 225 -37.67 -41.25 7.41
CA GLN A 225 -36.62 -40.22 7.42
C GLN A 225 -36.04 -39.98 6.02
N LEU A 226 -35.81 -41.05 5.26
CA LEU A 226 -35.28 -40.96 3.89
C LEU A 226 -36.29 -40.34 2.94
N SER A 227 -37.57 -40.73 3.02
CA SER A 227 -38.63 -40.11 2.21
C SER A 227 -38.87 -38.64 2.59
N GLY A 228 -38.77 -38.28 3.87
CA GLY A 228 -38.77 -36.89 4.33
C GLY A 228 -37.61 -36.10 3.71
N ARG A 229 -36.39 -36.64 3.74
CA ARG A 229 -35.21 -36.03 3.12
C ARG A 229 -35.32 -35.92 1.60
N LEU A 230 -35.84 -36.93 0.91
CA LEU A 230 -36.05 -36.86 -0.53
C LEU A 230 -37.09 -35.79 -0.90
N ARG A 231 -38.12 -35.60 -0.07
CA ARG A 231 -39.12 -34.54 -0.28
C ARG A 231 -38.49 -33.15 -0.10
N THR A 232 -37.68 -32.94 0.95
CA THR A 232 -37.00 -31.65 1.16
C THR A 232 -35.96 -31.37 0.08
N LEU A 233 -35.21 -32.38 -0.36
CA LEU A 233 -34.25 -32.25 -1.45
C LEU A 233 -34.96 -31.89 -2.76
N ARG A 234 -36.13 -32.51 -3.02
CA ARG A 234 -36.95 -32.17 -4.19
C ARG A 234 -37.53 -30.75 -4.09
N THR A 235 -37.94 -30.26 -2.92
CA THR A 235 -38.41 -28.87 -2.78
C THR A 235 -37.27 -27.87 -2.98
N ILE A 236 -36.07 -28.15 -2.47
CA ILE A 236 -34.89 -27.29 -2.69
C ILE A 236 -34.53 -27.27 -4.18
N GLN A 237 -34.50 -28.43 -4.84
CA GLN A 237 -34.15 -28.54 -6.24
C GLN A 237 -35.18 -27.91 -7.17
N SER A 238 -36.48 -28.06 -6.88
CA SER A 238 -37.55 -27.56 -7.73
C SER A 238 -37.92 -26.09 -7.51
N HIS A 239 -37.69 -25.55 -6.32
CA HIS A 239 -38.13 -24.19 -5.99
C HIS A 239 -36.99 -23.27 -5.54
N ASP A 240 -36.17 -23.68 -4.59
CA ASP A 240 -35.18 -22.80 -3.99
C ASP A 240 -33.99 -22.53 -4.92
N LEU A 241 -33.48 -23.56 -5.60
CA LEU A 241 -32.39 -23.42 -6.57
C LEU A 241 -32.76 -22.56 -7.80
N PRO A 242 -33.91 -22.75 -8.47
CA PRO A 242 -34.27 -21.88 -9.59
C PRO A 242 -34.58 -20.45 -9.14
N THR A 243 -35.19 -20.23 -7.97
CA THR A 243 -35.47 -18.87 -7.46
C THR A 243 -34.22 -18.12 -7.06
N THR A 244 -33.23 -18.79 -6.47
CA THR A 244 -31.91 -18.18 -6.19
C THR A 244 -31.15 -17.89 -7.49
N ARG A 245 -31.22 -18.79 -8.48
CA ARG A 245 -30.61 -18.55 -9.80
C ARG A 245 -31.25 -17.36 -10.52
N THR A 246 -32.58 -17.22 -10.52
CA THR A 246 -33.24 -16.07 -11.13
C THR A 246 -32.87 -14.76 -10.40
N LYS A 247 -32.85 -14.76 -9.07
CA LYS A 247 -32.37 -13.62 -8.28
C LYS A 247 -30.94 -13.23 -8.65
N MET A 248 -30.03 -14.20 -8.75
CA MET A 248 -28.64 -13.97 -9.16
C MET A 248 -28.53 -13.41 -10.59
N THR A 249 -29.33 -13.92 -11.52
CA THR A 249 -29.34 -13.37 -12.90
C THR A 249 -29.88 -11.95 -12.95
N ILE A 250 -30.87 -11.62 -12.14
CA ILE A 250 -31.44 -10.26 -12.05
C ILE A 250 -30.42 -9.30 -11.46
N THR A 251 -29.73 -9.68 -10.37
CA THR A 251 -28.70 -8.82 -9.77
C THR A 251 -27.50 -8.66 -10.70
N ALA A 252 -27.06 -9.73 -11.39
CA ALA A 252 -25.99 -9.64 -12.38
C ALA A 252 -26.37 -8.70 -13.55
N ALA A 253 -27.61 -8.78 -14.04
CA ALA A 253 -28.11 -7.87 -15.07
C ALA A 253 -28.15 -6.41 -14.56
N ALA A 254 -28.58 -6.18 -13.32
CA ALA A 254 -28.57 -4.86 -12.70
C ALA A 254 -27.15 -4.29 -12.55
N VAL A 255 -26.17 -5.12 -12.17
CA VAL A 255 -24.76 -4.73 -12.08
C VAL A 255 -24.20 -4.37 -13.45
N LEU A 256 -24.49 -5.16 -14.49
CA LEU A 256 -24.08 -4.84 -15.86
C LEU A 256 -24.74 -3.55 -16.37
N ALA A 257 -26.01 -3.33 -16.06
CA ALA A 257 -26.71 -2.09 -16.41
C ALA A 257 -26.09 -0.87 -15.69
N ALA A 258 -25.76 -1.00 -14.40
CA ALA A 258 -25.06 0.04 -13.65
C ALA A 258 -23.67 0.31 -14.23
N HIS A 259 -22.92 -0.73 -14.59
CA HIS A 259 -21.61 -0.58 -15.24
C HIS A 259 -21.72 0.14 -16.58
N ALA A 260 -22.73 -0.17 -17.40
CA ALA A 260 -22.99 0.53 -18.65
C ALA A 260 -23.28 2.02 -18.42
N GLN A 261 -24.11 2.36 -17.42
CA GLN A 261 -24.39 3.76 -17.06
C GLN A 261 -23.15 4.50 -16.58
N VAL A 262 -22.28 3.85 -15.80
CA VAL A 262 -21.01 4.44 -15.35
C VAL A 262 -20.11 4.70 -16.54
N MET A 263 -19.95 3.74 -17.45
CA MET A 263 -19.15 3.92 -18.67
C MET A 263 -19.68 5.06 -19.54
N GLU A 264 -21.00 5.17 -19.71
CA GLU A 264 -21.61 6.28 -20.44
C GLU A 264 -21.31 7.64 -19.81
N ARG A 265 -21.40 7.76 -18.48
CA ARG A 265 -21.05 8.99 -17.76
C ARG A 265 -19.57 9.33 -17.91
N VAL A 266 -18.68 8.33 -17.83
CA VAL A 266 -17.25 8.52 -18.03
C VAL A 266 -16.95 9.00 -19.44
N ILE A 267 -17.59 8.41 -20.46
CA ILE A 267 -17.47 8.85 -21.85
C ILE A 267 -17.94 10.31 -22.00
N HIS A 268 -19.11 10.67 -21.46
CA HIS A 268 -19.59 12.06 -21.50
C HIS A 268 -18.65 13.06 -20.80
N ILE A 269 -18.05 12.67 -19.67
CA ILE A 269 -17.07 13.51 -18.98
C ILE A 269 -15.80 13.66 -19.82
N LEU A 270 -15.29 12.58 -20.42
CA LEU A 270 -14.13 12.64 -21.31
C LEU A 270 -14.42 13.50 -22.55
N GLU A 271 -15.59 13.34 -23.15
CA GLU A 271 -16.03 14.19 -24.25
C GLU A 271 -16.14 15.64 -23.85
N ARG A 272 -16.63 15.98 -22.64
CA ARG A 272 -16.72 17.37 -22.19
C ARG A 272 -15.38 17.98 -21.79
N THR A 273 -14.50 17.20 -21.17
CA THR A 273 -13.26 17.69 -20.52
C THR A 273 -12.01 17.56 -21.39
N LYS A 274 -11.91 16.52 -22.22
CA LYS A 274 -10.75 16.30 -23.11
C LYS A 274 -11.06 16.71 -24.53
N HIS A 275 -12.24 16.37 -25.04
CA HIS A 275 -12.60 16.58 -26.45
C HIS A 275 -13.64 17.69 -26.67
N GLY A 276 -14.05 18.35 -25.58
CA GLY A 276 -15.24 19.18 -25.57
C GLY A 276 -15.01 20.58 -26.12
N VAL A 277 -16.11 21.26 -26.46
CA VAL A 277 -16.08 22.68 -26.81
C VAL A 277 -15.51 23.52 -25.66
N LEU A 278 -15.74 23.13 -24.40
CA LEU A 278 -15.19 23.81 -23.23
C LEU A 278 -13.66 23.66 -23.14
N ALA A 279 -13.13 22.46 -23.32
CA ALA A 279 -11.69 22.21 -23.35
C ALA A 279 -11.00 22.95 -24.52
N ARG A 280 -11.61 22.89 -25.71
CA ARG A 280 -11.14 23.64 -26.89
C ARG A 280 -11.22 25.15 -26.69
N GLY A 281 -12.26 25.65 -26.04
CA GLY A 281 -12.43 27.08 -25.73
C GLY A 281 -11.41 27.58 -24.69
N VAL A 282 -11.14 26.80 -23.64
CA VAL A 282 -10.09 27.13 -22.66
C VAL A 282 -8.71 27.10 -23.33
N ARG A 283 -8.44 26.11 -24.17
CA ARG A 283 -7.19 26.05 -24.96
C ARG A 283 -7.04 27.26 -25.88
N ALA A 284 -8.07 27.59 -26.67
CA ALA A 284 -8.03 28.76 -27.55
C ALA A 284 -7.84 30.07 -26.77
N ARG A 285 -8.43 30.21 -25.57
CA ARG A 285 -8.18 31.35 -24.69
C ARG A 285 -6.74 31.39 -24.17
N ALA A 286 -6.19 30.25 -23.77
CA ALA A 286 -4.80 30.16 -23.32
C ALA A 286 -3.83 30.52 -24.45
N ASP A 287 -4.06 29.99 -25.65
CA ASP A 287 -3.26 30.29 -26.85
C ASP A 287 -3.36 31.79 -27.21
N HIS A 288 -4.55 32.39 -27.11
CA HIS A 288 -4.73 33.83 -27.32
C HIS A 288 -3.97 34.67 -26.29
N VAL A 289 -4.06 34.32 -25.00
CA VAL A 289 -3.31 35.04 -23.94
C VAL A 289 -1.80 34.88 -24.15
N ALA A 290 -1.33 33.71 -24.58
CA ALA A 290 0.08 33.50 -24.88
C ALA A 290 0.58 34.41 -26.01
N VAL A 291 -0.17 34.51 -27.11
CA VAL A 291 0.17 35.44 -28.22
C VAL A 291 0.14 36.90 -27.77
N VAL A 292 -0.83 37.28 -26.92
CA VAL A 292 -0.88 38.63 -26.35
C VAL A 292 0.35 38.91 -25.48
N LEU A 293 0.79 37.95 -24.67
CA LEU A 293 1.98 38.09 -23.83
C LEU A 293 3.25 38.25 -24.67
N GLU A 294 3.42 37.46 -25.72
CA GLU A 294 4.54 37.60 -26.67
C GLU A 294 4.54 39.00 -27.33
N GLY A 295 3.37 39.51 -27.71
CA GLY A 295 3.22 40.87 -28.24
C GLY A 295 3.57 41.95 -27.21
N VAL A 296 3.21 41.76 -25.94
CA VAL A 296 3.56 42.68 -24.86
C VAL A 296 5.06 42.63 -24.57
N GLU A 297 5.68 41.46 -24.55
CA GLU A 297 7.12 41.30 -24.40
C GLU A 297 7.88 42.02 -25.52
N GLY A 298 7.44 41.86 -26.77
CA GLY A 298 7.98 42.61 -27.91
C GLY A 298 7.90 44.14 -27.71
N LYS A 299 6.75 44.65 -27.24
CA LYS A 299 6.59 46.08 -26.92
C LYS A 299 7.53 46.55 -25.80
N VAL A 300 7.69 45.76 -24.74
CA VAL A 300 8.61 46.08 -23.64
C VAL A 300 10.05 46.11 -24.13
N CYS A 301 10.43 45.17 -24.99
CA CYS A 301 11.75 45.14 -25.62
C CYS A 301 12.00 46.39 -26.48
N ILE A 302 11.02 46.81 -27.30
CA ILE A 302 11.13 48.03 -28.09
C ILE A 302 11.28 49.26 -27.18
N MET A 303 10.40 49.41 -26.18
CA MET A 303 10.44 50.51 -25.23
C MET A 303 11.76 50.56 -24.46
N ARG A 304 12.33 49.41 -24.11
CA ARG A 304 13.67 49.33 -23.52
C ARG A 304 14.74 49.89 -24.46
N HIS A 305 14.72 49.53 -25.74
CA HIS A 305 15.69 50.05 -26.71
C HIS A 305 15.50 51.56 -26.94
N GLU A 306 14.26 52.03 -26.98
CA GLU A 306 13.96 53.47 -27.06
C GLU A 306 14.54 54.23 -25.86
N VAL A 307 14.28 53.77 -24.63
CA VAL A 307 14.83 54.38 -23.41
C VAL A 307 16.36 54.31 -23.38
N LEU A 308 16.95 53.18 -23.75
CA LEU A 308 18.41 53.04 -23.82
C LEU A 308 19.01 53.99 -24.86
N SER A 309 18.38 54.16 -26.02
CA SER A 309 18.82 55.11 -27.04
C SER A 309 18.70 56.56 -26.58
N ALA A 310 17.71 56.87 -25.73
CA ALA A 310 17.54 58.20 -25.15
C ALA A 310 18.59 58.50 -24.06
N ILE A 311 18.97 57.51 -23.23
CA ILE A 311 19.97 57.68 -22.17
C ILE A 311 21.39 57.64 -22.74
N TYR A 312 21.68 56.68 -23.63
CA TYR A 312 22.98 56.49 -24.26
C TYR A 312 22.97 57.09 -25.66
N THR A 313 22.97 58.42 -25.71
CA THR A 313 23.22 59.12 -26.97
C THR A 313 24.67 58.87 -27.42
N PRO A 314 24.96 58.88 -28.73
CA PRO A 314 26.32 58.65 -29.23
C PRO A 314 27.32 59.63 -28.61
N GLU A 315 26.89 60.87 -28.36
CA GLU A 315 27.68 61.91 -27.69
C GLU A 315 28.03 61.53 -26.24
N THR A 316 27.08 61.02 -25.45
CA THR A 316 27.35 60.58 -24.07
C THR A 316 28.27 59.36 -24.03
N THR A 317 28.11 58.41 -24.97
CA THR A 317 29.02 57.27 -25.06
C THR A 317 30.42 57.68 -25.48
N ALA A 318 30.56 58.62 -26.42
CA ALA A 318 31.85 59.17 -26.81
C ALA A 318 32.52 59.92 -25.65
N ALA A 319 31.77 60.73 -24.91
CA ALA A 319 32.26 61.41 -23.71
C ALA A 319 32.72 60.41 -22.63
N LEU A 320 31.96 59.34 -22.40
CA LEU A 320 32.35 58.27 -21.47
C LEU A 320 33.61 57.53 -21.94
N THR A 321 33.76 57.26 -23.24
CA THR A 321 34.99 56.64 -23.76
C THR A 321 36.18 57.56 -23.61
N HIS A 322 36.04 58.86 -23.90
CA HIS A 322 37.11 59.84 -23.70
C HIS A 322 37.49 59.96 -22.22
N TYR A 323 36.52 59.95 -21.31
CA TYR A 323 36.81 59.96 -19.88
C TYR A 323 37.54 58.69 -19.42
N ARG A 324 37.14 57.53 -19.94
CA ARG A 324 37.83 56.26 -19.67
C ARG A 324 39.28 56.32 -20.15
N ASP A 325 39.52 56.79 -21.37
CA ASP A 325 40.86 56.87 -21.94
C ASP A 325 41.72 57.89 -21.16
N HIS A 326 41.15 59.03 -20.76
CA HIS A 326 41.81 59.97 -19.85
C HIS A 326 42.16 59.34 -18.48
N LEU A 327 41.30 58.51 -17.91
CA LEU A 327 41.62 57.77 -16.67
C LEU A 327 42.76 56.77 -16.86
N TYR A 328 42.85 56.12 -18.03
CA TYR A 328 43.99 55.26 -18.36
C TYR A 328 45.27 56.06 -18.50
N ASP A 329 45.25 57.19 -19.20
CA ASP A 329 46.43 58.05 -19.39
C ASP A 329 46.93 58.62 -18.06
N THR A 330 46.00 59.10 -17.22
CA THR A 330 46.35 59.60 -15.88
C THR A 330 46.93 58.50 -15.00
N ARG A 331 46.37 57.29 -15.05
CA ARG A 331 46.93 56.13 -14.34
C ARG A 331 48.32 55.78 -14.86
N LEU A 332 48.52 55.70 -16.17
CA LEU A 332 49.80 55.40 -16.79
C LEU A 332 50.86 56.43 -16.37
N ARG A 333 50.51 57.72 -16.42
CA ARG A 333 51.39 58.82 -15.98
C ARG A 333 51.74 58.75 -14.49
N LEU A 334 50.79 58.35 -13.64
CA LEU A 334 51.06 58.14 -12.21
C LEU A 334 51.96 56.91 -11.99
N GLU A 335 51.77 55.84 -12.76
CA GLU A 335 52.64 54.66 -12.71
C GLU A 335 54.06 54.98 -13.19
N GLU A 336 54.20 55.79 -14.25
CA GLU A 336 55.49 56.30 -14.71
C GLU A 336 56.16 57.18 -13.66
N ARG A 337 55.41 58.14 -13.07
CA ARG A 337 55.94 58.99 -11.99
C ARG A 337 56.34 58.17 -10.77
N ARG A 338 55.57 57.12 -10.45
CA ARG A 338 55.92 56.17 -9.39
C ARG A 338 57.22 55.44 -9.72
N LYS A 339 57.37 54.92 -10.95
CA LYS A 339 58.60 54.26 -11.39
C LYS A 339 59.79 55.20 -11.35
N GLN A 340 59.63 56.44 -11.80
CA GLN A 340 60.66 57.48 -11.72
C GLN A 340 61.06 57.77 -10.27
N ALA A 341 60.09 57.98 -9.37
CA ALA A 341 60.37 58.19 -7.94
C ALA A 341 61.07 56.97 -7.30
N LEU A 342 60.74 55.74 -7.71
CA LEU A 342 61.43 54.54 -7.26
C LEU A 342 62.87 54.47 -7.80
N LEU A 343 63.10 54.83 -9.06
CA LEU A 343 64.45 54.90 -9.63
C LEU A 343 65.30 55.99 -8.96
N GLU A 344 64.71 57.14 -8.64
CA GLU A 344 65.38 58.18 -7.86
C GLU A 344 65.74 57.67 -6.46
N LEU A 345 64.82 56.98 -5.78
CA LEU A 345 65.08 56.35 -4.49
C LEU A 345 66.17 55.27 -4.56
N GLU A 346 66.14 54.42 -5.59
CA GLU A 346 67.20 53.44 -5.86
C GLU A 346 68.54 54.13 -6.18
N ALA A 347 68.53 55.28 -6.87
CA ALA A 347 69.73 56.07 -7.11
C ALA A 347 70.28 56.69 -5.82
N TYR A 348 69.42 57.14 -4.90
CA TYR A 348 69.82 57.58 -3.56
C TYR A 348 70.38 56.42 -2.73
N GLU A 349 69.75 55.26 -2.75
CA GLU A 349 70.26 54.04 -2.11
C GLU A 349 71.59 53.59 -2.72
N ARG A 350 71.75 53.70 -4.04
CA ARG A 350 73.01 53.39 -4.72
C ARG A 350 74.08 54.44 -4.46
N ALA A 351 73.73 55.70 -4.28
CA ALA A 351 74.67 56.74 -3.83
C ALA A 351 75.10 56.50 -2.36
N ASP A 352 74.22 55.93 -1.54
CA ASP A 352 74.53 55.45 -0.19
C ASP A 352 75.50 54.24 -0.22
N MET A 353 75.27 53.29 -1.14
CA MET A 353 76.08 52.07 -1.30
C MET A 353 77.35 52.24 -2.17
N GLY A 354 77.42 53.31 -2.95
CA GLY A 354 78.49 53.61 -3.91
C GLY A 354 79.76 54.16 -3.28
N GLU A 355 79.68 54.66 -2.04
CA GLU A 355 80.86 55.03 -1.25
C GLU A 355 81.42 53.84 -0.44
N THR A 356 80.65 52.76 -0.29
CA THR A 356 81.05 51.50 0.35
C THR A 356 81.55 50.42 -0.62
N GLY A 357 81.31 50.57 -1.93
CA GLY A 357 81.45 49.48 -2.91
C GLY A 357 82.64 49.53 -3.90
N LYS A 358 83.74 50.25 -3.62
CA LYS A 358 84.87 50.36 -4.57
C LYS A 358 86.27 50.21 -3.95
N ARG A 359 86.50 49.21 -3.08
CA ARG A 359 87.84 48.67 -2.75
C ARG A 359 87.77 47.19 -2.35
N ALA A 360 87.53 46.31 -3.33
CA ALA A 360 87.71 44.87 -3.15
C ALA A 360 88.32 44.24 -4.41
N ALA A 361 89.45 44.76 -4.87
CA ALA A 361 90.36 44.06 -5.78
C ALA A 361 91.74 44.72 -5.79
N GLY A 362 92.66 44.19 -4.98
CA GLY A 362 94.11 44.26 -5.21
C GLY A 362 94.92 45.33 -4.48
N GLY A 363 95.83 44.89 -3.61
CA GLY A 363 97.12 45.57 -3.38
C GLY A 363 97.35 46.23 -2.02
N ASP A 364 97.79 45.43 -1.06
CA ASP A 364 98.86 45.69 -0.07
C ASP A 364 99.29 47.16 0.21
N ASN A 365 98.94 47.67 1.41
CA ASN A 365 99.84 48.25 2.43
C ASN A 365 99.01 48.93 3.54
N GLY A 366 99.55 48.93 4.75
CA GLY A 366 98.83 49.20 5.99
C GLY A 366 98.25 50.61 6.19
N GLU A 367 97.52 50.70 7.30
CA GLU A 367 97.20 51.90 8.09
C GLU A 367 95.89 52.66 7.76
N ASP A 368 94.88 52.29 8.56
CA ASP A 368 93.76 53.06 9.12
C ASP A 368 93.17 54.21 8.28
N GLY A 369 92.22 53.86 7.40
CA GLY A 369 91.49 54.80 6.55
C GLY A 369 89.99 54.85 6.85
N SER A 370 89.59 55.85 7.64
CA SER A 370 88.21 56.29 7.87
C SER A 370 87.57 56.81 6.58
N GLY A 371 86.71 55.99 5.97
CA GLY A 371 85.89 56.35 4.80
C GLY A 371 84.69 57.20 5.20
N LYS A 372 84.51 58.34 4.54
CA LYS A 372 83.40 59.28 4.73
C LYS A 372 82.09 58.61 4.28
N SER A 373 81.02 58.82 5.03
CA SER A 373 79.70 58.24 4.80
C SER A 373 78.82 59.32 4.15
N GLY A 374 77.97 58.92 3.19
CA GLY A 374 77.15 59.84 2.41
C GLY A 374 76.34 60.83 3.23
N ALA A 375 76.15 62.05 2.70
CA ALA A 375 75.56 63.18 3.40
C ALA A 375 74.19 62.90 4.06
N MET A 376 73.36 62.03 3.47
CA MET A 376 72.05 61.65 4.02
C MET A 376 72.17 60.76 5.26
N VAL A 377 73.16 59.86 5.30
CA VAL A 377 73.48 59.04 6.49
C VAL A 377 74.11 59.90 7.57
N GLU A 378 74.96 60.87 7.22
CA GLU A 378 75.43 61.85 8.20
C GLU A 378 74.28 62.66 8.80
N ILE A 379 73.32 63.11 7.99
CA ILE A 379 72.14 63.83 8.49
C ILE A 379 71.30 62.89 9.38
N ALA A 380 71.02 61.66 8.95
CA ALA A 380 70.26 60.68 9.73
C ALA A 380 70.97 60.30 11.04
N ARG A 381 72.31 60.16 11.02
CA ARG A 381 73.13 59.86 12.20
C ARG A 381 73.19 61.04 13.14
N ARG A 382 73.36 62.28 12.63
CA ARG A 382 73.29 63.52 13.42
C ARG A 382 71.91 63.71 14.05
N TYR A 383 70.83 63.40 13.32
CA TYR A 383 69.49 63.38 13.89
C TYR A 383 69.34 62.28 14.94
N GLY A 384 69.87 61.09 14.72
CA GLY A 384 69.84 60.00 15.70
C GLY A 384 70.63 60.32 16.97
N THR A 385 71.79 60.97 16.87
CA THR A 385 72.55 61.44 18.03
C THR A 385 71.82 62.58 18.73
N LEU A 386 71.29 63.55 17.98
CA LEU A 386 70.50 64.65 18.54
C LEU A 386 69.27 64.14 19.29
N VAL A 387 68.57 63.12 18.76
CA VAL A 387 67.42 62.50 19.45
C VAL A 387 67.86 61.82 20.75
N LYS A 388 69.00 61.12 20.77
CA LYS A 388 69.53 60.51 21.99
C LYS A 388 69.96 61.56 23.01
N GLU A 389 70.60 62.64 22.57
CA GLU A 389 70.96 63.78 23.43
C GLU A 389 69.72 64.48 23.99
N VAL A 390 68.70 64.73 23.17
CA VAL A 390 67.42 65.28 23.63
C VAL A 390 66.76 64.37 24.65
N GLU A 391 66.75 63.05 24.44
CA GLU A 391 66.20 62.12 25.43
C GLU A 391 67.07 62.08 26.70
N GLY A 392 68.40 62.15 26.58
CA GLY A 392 69.34 62.24 27.70
C GLY A 392 69.13 63.51 28.54
N VAL A 393 69.06 64.67 27.90
CA VAL A 393 68.74 65.96 28.55
C VAL A 393 67.38 65.91 29.22
N LYS A 394 66.37 65.32 28.56
CA LYS A 394 65.03 65.13 29.14
C LYS A 394 65.05 64.18 30.36
N MET A 395 65.91 63.18 30.36
CA MET A 395 66.13 62.31 31.53
C MET A 395 66.87 63.06 32.66
N GLU A 396 67.84 63.92 32.34
CA GLU A 396 68.59 64.69 33.31
C GLU A 396 67.77 65.84 33.94
N ILE A 397 66.92 66.52 33.15
CA ILE A 397 65.92 67.48 33.68
C ILE A 397 64.97 66.77 34.64
N ARG A 398 64.53 65.54 34.33
CA ARG A 398 63.73 64.73 35.26
C ARG A 398 64.48 64.35 36.54
N ARG A 399 65.81 64.25 36.49
CA ARG A 399 66.66 63.95 37.66
C ARG A 399 66.93 65.18 38.52
N LEU A 400 67.09 66.36 37.92
CA LEU A 400 67.43 67.62 38.60
C LEU A 400 66.20 68.47 39.00
N GLY A 401 65.01 68.12 38.51
CA GLY A 401 63.73 68.79 38.80
C GLY A 401 62.80 68.02 39.73
N GLY A 402 63.36 67.26 40.67
CA GLY A 402 62.66 66.67 41.82
C GLY A 402 62.98 67.42 43.10
#